data_AF-A0A957FCN6-F1
#
_entry.id   AF-A0A957FCN6-F1
#
_cell.length_a   1.000
_cell.length_b   1.000
_cell.length_c   1.000
_cell.angle_alpha   90.00
_cell.angle_beta   90.00
_cell.angle_gamma   90.00
#
_symmetry.space_group_name_H-M   'P 1'
#
loop_
_entity.id
_entity.type
_entity.pdbx_description
1 polymer ?
#
loop_
_entity_poly.entity_id
_entity_poly.type
_entity_poly.pdbx_seq_one_letter_code
_entity_poly.pdbx_strand_id
1 'polypeptide(L)'
;MSGPDSVAHISENDATPFLSLSALRAGHRDLLQQRRGDNQTDAFYADVHTFIARGRAAGAYLEEDETRWEAQNLLDYWENELFRAGQEPDDALLHDFDPALQPEIPDHLCPYVGLDAFQLQDQAVFFGRAQLVEELAKQVSASRLVGVIGPSGSGKSSVVLAGLLPLLQAGTLLPGSDTWHYFPSIVPGSAPLANLARLIVTPDEDLHAWLDHIEALRQDAQYLTTMVTR
;
A
#
# COMPACT_ATOMS: atom_id res chain seq x y z
N MET A 1 -43.70 34.61 -8.83
CA MET A 1 -43.36 34.49 -7.40
C MET A 1 -41.94 33.97 -7.36
N SER A 2 -41.01 34.88 -7.07
CA SER A 2 -39.59 34.64 -6.93
C SER A 2 -39.29 34.09 -5.55
N GLY A 3 -38.35 33.16 -5.45
CA GLY A 3 -37.76 32.63 -4.21
C GLY A 3 -36.56 31.75 -4.58
N PRO A 4 -35.44 31.81 -3.86
CA PRO A 4 -34.14 32.02 -4.48
C PRO A 4 -33.30 30.75 -4.64
N ASP A 5 -32.56 30.70 -5.75
CA ASP A 5 -31.39 29.85 -5.93
C ASP A 5 -30.30 30.28 -4.93
N SER A 6 -30.14 29.52 -3.85
CA SER A 6 -28.97 29.63 -2.98
C SER A 6 -27.84 28.80 -3.59
N VAL A 7 -27.18 29.37 -4.60
CA VAL A 7 -25.90 28.87 -5.09
C VAL A 7 -24.92 29.03 -3.94
N ALA A 8 -24.38 27.92 -3.45
CA ALA A 8 -23.30 27.91 -2.48
C ALA A 8 -22.16 28.79 -3.02
N HIS A 9 -21.90 29.89 -2.33
CA HIS A 9 -20.71 30.71 -2.54
C HIS A 9 -19.50 29.89 -2.13
N ILE A 10 -18.89 29.17 -3.08
CA ILE A 10 -17.50 28.76 -2.96
C ILE A 10 -16.69 30.04 -3.19
N SER A 11 -16.28 30.66 -2.09
CA SER A 11 -15.50 31.90 -2.10
C SER A 11 -14.10 31.63 -2.68
N GLU A 12 -13.62 32.57 -3.48
CA GLU A 12 -12.37 32.58 -4.25
C GLU A 12 -11.09 32.50 -3.36
N ASN A 13 -10.73 31.31 -2.89
CA ASN A 13 -9.33 31.00 -2.54
C ASN A 13 -9.09 29.48 -2.54
N ASP A 14 -9.16 28.86 -3.72
CA ASP A 14 -9.04 27.40 -3.91
C ASP A 14 -7.57 26.93 -3.80
N ALA A 15 -6.95 27.20 -2.66
CA ALA A 15 -5.66 26.61 -2.33
C ALA A 15 -5.89 25.12 -2.02
N THR A 16 -5.14 24.25 -2.70
CA THR A 16 -5.33 22.79 -2.59
C THR A 16 -5.19 22.34 -1.14
N PRO A 17 -6.24 21.77 -0.51
CA PRO A 17 -6.26 21.49 0.92
C PRO A 17 -5.19 20.47 1.32
N PHE A 18 -4.77 20.51 2.58
CA PHE A 18 -4.05 19.37 3.15
C PHE A 18 -5.04 18.21 3.36
N LEU A 19 -4.71 17.02 2.84
CA LEU A 19 -5.60 15.85 2.90
C LEU A 19 -5.50 15.08 4.23
N SER A 20 -4.62 15.49 5.14
CA SER A 20 -4.44 14.85 6.45
C SER A 20 -3.72 15.77 7.44
N LEU A 21 -3.88 15.49 8.74
CA LEU A 21 -3.11 16.15 9.80
C LEU A 21 -1.59 15.93 9.63
N SER A 22 -1.17 14.76 9.13
CA SER A 22 0.25 14.49 8.88
C SER A 22 0.84 15.38 7.78
N ALA A 23 0.08 15.66 6.73
CA ALA A 23 0.47 16.59 5.67
C ALA A 23 0.52 18.04 6.19
N LEU A 24 -0.45 18.45 7.01
CA LEU A 24 -0.45 19.76 7.67
C LEU A 24 0.77 19.93 8.59
N ARG A 25 1.07 18.93 9.43
CA ARG A 25 2.27 18.91 10.29
C ARG A 25 3.57 18.99 9.47
N ALA A 26 3.61 18.37 8.28
CA ALA A 26 4.77 18.47 7.40
C ALA A 26 4.97 19.91 6.89
N GLY A 27 3.90 20.55 6.38
CA GLY A 27 3.96 21.95 5.95
C GLY A 27 4.35 22.91 7.09
N HIS A 28 3.87 22.68 8.31
CA HIS A 28 4.27 23.45 9.48
C HIS A 28 5.78 23.31 9.77
N ARG A 29 6.35 22.10 9.68
CA ARG A 29 7.79 21.89 9.85
C ARG A 29 8.60 22.61 8.78
N ASP A 30 8.14 22.59 7.54
CA ASP A 30 8.82 23.25 6.43
C ASP A 30 8.88 24.78 6.66
N LEU A 31 7.77 25.41 7.08
CA LEU A 31 7.73 26.82 7.45
C LEU A 31 8.62 27.15 8.67
N LEU A 32 8.65 26.29 9.69
CA LEU A 32 9.57 26.46 10.82
C LEU A 32 11.04 26.40 10.37
N GLN A 33 11.36 25.54 9.41
CA GLN A 33 12.71 25.43 8.86
C GLN A 33 13.10 26.67 8.05
N GLN A 34 12.18 27.19 7.22
CA GLN A 34 12.38 28.43 6.48
C GLN A 34 12.61 29.62 7.43
N ARG A 35 11.81 29.72 8.50
CA ARG A 35 11.92 30.78 9.51
C ARG A 35 13.30 30.82 10.19
N ARG A 36 13.89 29.65 10.48
CA ARG A 36 15.22 29.56 11.11
C ARG A 36 16.36 30.07 10.21
N GLY A 37 16.13 30.20 8.90
CA GLY A 37 17.10 30.72 7.95
C GLY A 37 17.17 32.25 7.86
N ASP A 38 16.60 32.99 8.82
CA ASP A 38 16.51 34.47 8.86
C ASP A 38 15.78 35.13 7.67
N ASN A 39 15.01 34.36 6.89
CA ASN A 39 14.41 34.81 5.64
C ASN A 39 12.94 35.27 5.81
N GLN A 40 12.68 36.15 6.79
CA GLN A 40 11.36 36.79 7.03
C GLN A 40 11.05 37.84 5.95
N THR A 41 10.99 37.36 4.72
CA THR A 41 10.72 38.11 3.50
C THR A 41 9.22 38.08 3.20
N ASP A 42 8.75 38.96 2.33
CA ASP A 42 7.36 38.94 1.85
C ASP A 42 6.97 37.58 1.25
N ALA A 43 7.94 36.87 0.63
CA ALA A 43 7.73 35.53 0.11
C ALA A 43 7.45 34.49 1.21
N PHE A 44 8.12 34.58 2.35
CA PHE A 44 7.84 33.71 3.50
C PHE A 44 6.43 33.95 4.04
N TYR A 45 6.02 35.21 4.19
CA TYR A 45 4.66 35.50 4.66
C TYR A 45 3.60 35.04 3.65
N ALA A 46 3.86 35.14 2.35
CA ALA A 46 2.99 34.56 1.32
C ALA A 46 2.85 33.03 1.44
N ASP A 47 3.94 32.32 1.78
CA ASP A 47 3.90 30.88 2.06
C ASP A 47 3.09 30.58 3.33
N VAL A 48 3.18 31.44 4.36
CA VAL A 48 2.37 31.33 5.58
C VAL A 48 0.87 31.53 5.28
N HIS A 49 0.52 32.56 4.51
CA HIS A 49 -0.87 32.77 4.04
C HIS A 49 -1.41 31.55 3.27
N THR A 50 -0.59 31.02 2.36
CA THR A 50 -0.92 29.81 1.60
C THR A 50 -1.11 28.60 2.53
N PHE A 51 -0.25 28.45 3.54
CA PHE A 51 -0.38 27.38 4.53
C PHE A 51 -1.68 27.51 5.33
N ILE A 52 -2.03 28.71 5.80
CA ILE A 52 -3.28 28.94 6.53
C ILE A 52 -4.47 28.61 5.63
N ALA A 53 -4.54 29.16 4.42
CA ALA A 53 -5.63 28.90 3.48
C ALA A 53 -5.85 27.40 3.21
N ARG A 54 -4.76 26.66 2.92
CA ARG A 54 -4.82 25.20 2.70
C ARG A 54 -5.18 24.42 3.97
N GLY A 55 -4.73 24.91 5.12
CA GLY A 55 -4.97 24.31 6.42
C GLY A 55 -6.42 24.46 6.87
N ARG A 56 -7.03 25.63 6.66
CA ARG A 56 -8.46 25.85 6.92
C ARG A 56 -9.33 24.88 6.13
N ALA A 57 -9.04 24.77 4.84
CA ALA A 57 -9.75 23.87 3.93
C ALA A 57 -9.57 22.38 4.32
N ALA A 58 -8.45 22.02 4.99
CA ALA A 58 -8.26 20.68 5.54
C ALA A 58 -9.32 20.31 6.58
N GLY A 59 -9.91 21.31 7.27
CA GLY A 59 -10.99 21.10 8.25
C GLY A 59 -12.19 20.34 7.70
N ALA A 60 -12.47 20.45 6.40
CA ALA A 60 -13.55 19.69 5.76
C ALA A 60 -13.35 18.16 5.82
N TYR A 61 -12.11 17.68 5.95
CA TYR A 61 -11.74 16.27 5.92
C TYR A 61 -11.42 15.67 7.30
N LEU A 62 -11.24 16.50 8.33
CA LEU A 62 -10.85 16.06 9.68
C LEU A 62 -12.09 15.86 10.55
N GLU A 63 -12.44 14.60 10.81
CA GLU A 63 -13.62 14.24 11.63
C GLU A 63 -13.32 14.30 13.14
N GLU A 64 -12.22 13.71 13.58
CA GLU A 64 -11.93 13.54 15.00
C GLU A 64 -11.60 14.87 15.70
N ASP A 65 -12.29 15.15 16.82
CA ASP A 65 -12.13 16.38 17.61
C ASP A 65 -10.67 16.66 18.02
N GLU A 66 -9.93 15.63 18.44
CA GLU A 66 -8.51 15.78 18.83
C GLU A 66 -7.65 16.20 17.63
N THR A 67 -7.87 15.56 16.48
CA THR A 67 -7.19 15.86 15.22
C THR A 67 -7.51 17.27 14.73
N ARG A 68 -8.78 17.69 14.84
CA ARG A 68 -9.24 19.06 14.52
C ARG A 68 -8.60 20.09 15.45
N TRP A 69 -8.59 19.82 16.76
CA TRP A 69 -7.99 20.72 17.75
C TRP A 69 -6.50 20.93 17.50
N GLU A 70 -5.76 19.87 17.18
CA GLU A 70 -4.35 20.00 16.83
C GLU A 70 -4.13 20.78 15.54
N ALA A 71 -4.93 20.50 14.50
CA ALA A 71 -4.88 21.26 13.26
C ALA A 71 -5.14 22.75 13.51
N GLN A 72 -6.15 23.09 14.31
CA GLN A 72 -6.46 24.47 14.68
C GLN A 72 -5.28 25.14 15.39
N ASN A 73 -4.66 24.49 16.37
CA ASN A 73 -3.48 25.03 17.06
C ASN A 73 -2.32 25.36 16.11
N LEU A 74 -2.12 24.56 15.05
CA LEU A 74 -1.09 24.83 14.04
C LEU A 74 -1.42 26.07 13.20
N LEU A 75 -2.70 26.33 12.92
CA LEU A 75 -3.14 27.53 12.19
C LEU A 75 -3.08 28.77 13.08
N ASP A 76 -3.59 28.67 14.31
CA ASP A 76 -3.55 29.73 15.32
C ASP A 76 -2.11 30.19 15.58
N TYR A 77 -1.15 29.26 15.58
CA TYR A 77 0.27 29.60 15.70
C TYR A 77 0.70 30.57 14.59
N TRP A 78 0.39 30.27 13.33
CA TRP A 78 0.83 31.07 12.20
C TRP A 78 0.04 32.37 12.03
N GLU A 79 -1.26 32.38 12.36
CA GLU A 79 -2.06 33.61 12.46
C GLU A 79 -1.47 34.59 13.46
N ASN A 80 -1.14 34.10 14.67
CA ASN A 80 -0.49 34.91 15.70
C ASN A 80 0.88 35.44 15.24
N GLU A 81 1.63 34.67 14.45
CA GLU A 81 2.92 35.12 13.92
C GLU A 81 2.75 36.18 12.82
N LEU A 82 1.76 36.06 11.93
CA LEU A 82 1.41 37.13 10.97
C LEU A 82 1.05 38.43 11.69
N PHE A 83 0.18 38.33 12.70
CA PHE A 83 -0.22 39.48 13.51
C PHE A 83 0.98 40.16 14.19
N ARG A 84 1.89 39.37 14.79
CA ARG A 84 3.13 39.90 15.42
C ARG A 84 4.07 40.57 14.43
N ALA A 85 4.12 40.09 13.19
CA ALA A 85 4.91 40.66 12.12
C ALA A 85 4.28 41.92 11.49
N GLY A 86 3.09 42.32 11.93
CA GLY A 86 2.34 43.45 11.35
C GLY A 86 1.75 43.15 9.99
N GLN A 87 1.67 41.86 9.60
CA GLN A 87 0.91 41.43 8.43
C GLN A 87 -0.59 41.41 8.78
N GLU A 88 -1.45 41.54 7.77
CA GLU A 88 -2.88 41.36 7.94
C GLU A 88 -3.14 39.87 8.25
N PRO A 89 -3.71 39.51 9.41
CA PRO A 89 -3.93 38.11 9.76
C PRO A 89 -5.07 37.54 8.92
N ASP A 90 -4.85 36.34 8.36
CA ASP A 90 -5.93 35.54 7.80
C ASP A 90 -6.81 34.99 8.91
N ASP A 91 -8.11 34.83 8.65
CA ASP A 91 -8.96 33.99 9.51
C ASP A 91 -8.42 32.56 9.52
N ALA A 92 -8.00 32.06 10.68
CA ALA A 92 -7.39 30.74 10.83
C ALA A 92 -8.37 29.61 11.13
N LEU A 93 -9.68 29.89 11.18
CA LEU A 93 -10.67 28.89 11.57
C LEU A 93 -10.78 27.78 10.51
N LEU A 94 -10.68 26.54 11.00
CA LEU A 94 -10.95 25.35 10.20
C LEU A 94 -12.37 25.39 9.64
N HIS A 95 -12.52 24.93 8.40
CA HIS A 95 -13.83 24.65 7.85
C HIS A 95 -14.53 23.55 8.66
N ASP A 96 -15.86 23.60 8.70
CA ASP A 96 -16.67 22.55 9.27
C ASP A 96 -16.43 21.23 8.52
N PHE A 97 -16.43 20.13 9.27
CA PHE A 97 -16.30 18.80 8.70
C PHE A 97 -17.48 18.52 7.76
N ASP A 98 -17.19 18.08 6.54
CA ASP A 98 -18.19 17.71 5.54
C ASP A 98 -18.00 16.23 5.14
N PRO A 99 -18.90 15.33 5.59
CA PRO A 99 -18.86 13.93 5.22
C PRO A 99 -18.88 13.69 3.71
N ALA A 100 -19.51 14.58 2.93
CA ALA A 100 -19.63 14.42 1.48
C ALA A 100 -18.31 14.67 0.74
N LEU A 101 -17.33 15.30 1.40
CA LEU A 101 -16.01 15.57 0.84
C LEU A 101 -14.96 14.51 1.24
N GLN A 102 -15.31 13.50 2.04
CA GLN A 102 -14.35 12.46 2.39
C GLN A 102 -13.83 11.75 1.13
N PRO A 103 -12.51 11.58 0.99
CA PRO A 103 -11.96 10.81 -0.12
C PRO A 103 -12.35 9.35 0.06
N GLU A 104 -13.15 8.81 -0.85
CA GLU A 104 -13.32 7.36 -0.96
C GLU A 104 -11.98 6.75 -1.38
N ILE A 105 -11.41 5.90 -0.54
CA ILE A 105 -10.25 5.09 -0.92
C ILE A 105 -10.79 3.92 -1.76
N PRO A 106 -10.46 3.83 -3.05
CA PRO A 106 -10.84 2.67 -3.84
C PRO A 106 -10.34 1.38 -3.17
N ASP A 107 -11.14 0.32 -3.15
CA ASP A 107 -10.79 -0.94 -2.47
C ASP A 107 -9.40 -1.48 -2.86
N HIS A 108 -8.98 -1.29 -4.11
CA HIS A 108 -7.67 -1.72 -4.61
C HIS A 108 -6.48 -0.93 -4.07
N LEU A 109 -6.70 0.21 -3.42
CA LEU A 109 -5.67 1.00 -2.72
C LEU A 109 -5.67 0.73 -1.21
N CYS A 110 -6.64 -0.03 -0.69
CA CYS A 110 -6.65 -0.42 0.72
C CYS A 110 -5.53 -1.42 0.99
N PRO A 111 -4.57 -1.12 1.88
CA PRO A 111 -3.45 -2.03 2.17
C PRO A 111 -3.87 -3.26 2.99
N TYR A 112 -5.11 -3.29 3.48
CA TYR A 112 -5.63 -4.35 4.34
C TYR A 112 -6.53 -5.30 3.53
N VAL A 113 -6.02 -6.50 3.25
CA VAL A 113 -6.75 -7.56 2.52
C VAL A 113 -7.71 -8.39 3.40
N GLY A 114 -7.96 -7.96 4.65
CA GLY A 114 -8.86 -8.65 5.57
C GLY A 114 -8.39 -10.05 5.99
N LEU A 115 -9.25 -11.06 5.83
CA LEU A 115 -8.96 -12.47 6.17
C LEU A 115 -8.29 -13.24 5.03
N ASP A 116 -8.21 -12.64 3.84
CA ASP A 116 -7.56 -13.26 2.70
C ASP A 116 -6.05 -13.29 2.86
N ALA A 117 -5.40 -14.23 2.17
CA ALA A 117 -3.95 -14.25 2.10
C ALA A 117 -3.49 -13.20 1.08
N PHE A 118 -2.46 -12.42 1.45
CA PHE A 118 -1.76 -11.57 0.49
C PHE A 118 -1.25 -12.43 -0.68
N GLN A 119 -1.48 -11.95 -1.89
CA GLN A 119 -1.10 -12.58 -3.14
C GLN A 119 0.13 -11.89 -3.74
N LEU A 120 0.60 -12.43 -4.86
CA LEU A 120 1.75 -11.89 -5.60
C LEU A 120 1.58 -10.39 -5.92
N GLN A 121 0.38 -9.96 -6.33
CA GLN A 121 0.12 -8.55 -6.64
C GLN A 121 0.19 -7.62 -5.43
N ASP A 122 0.07 -8.15 -4.21
CA ASP A 122 0.01 -7.35 -2.99
C ASP A 122 1.41 -7.11 -2.37
N GLN A 123 2.49 -7.51 -3.07
CA GLN A 123 3.87 -7.35 -2.60
C GLN A 123 4.17 -5.91 -2.15
N ALA A 124 3.65 -4.92 -2.88
CA ALA A 124 3.89 -3.50 -2.61
C ALA A 124 3.36 -3.04 -1.23
N VAL A 125 2.40 -3.77 -0.66
CA VAL A 125 1.78 -3.47 0.64
C VAL A 125 2.11 -4.53 1.71
N PHE A 126 2.96 -5.51 1.39
CA PHE A 126 3.35 -6.58 2.31
C PHE A 126 4.60 -6.20 3.12
N PHE A 127 4.42 -5.86 4.40
CA PHE A 127 5.49 -5.38 5.28
C PHE A 127 5.64 -6.20 6.58
N GLY A 128 6.74 -5.97 7.31
CA GLY A 128 6.96 -6.52 8.66
C GLY A 128 7.44 -7.98 8.72
N ARG A 129 7.64 -8.64 7.56
CA ARG A 129 8.09 -10.05 7.47
C ARG A 129 9.38 -10.24 6.67
N ALA A 130 10.13 -9.17 6.39
CA ALA A 130 11.33 -9.21 5.55
C ALA A 130 12.37 -10.24 6.02
N GLN A 131 12.71 -10.25 7.32
CA GLN A 131 13.69 -11.19 7.87
C GLN A 131 13.28 -12.65 7.67
N LEU A 132 12.00 -12.98 7.91
CA LEU A 132 11.48 -14.34 7.70
C LEU A 132 11.56 -14.76 6.22
N VAL A 133 11.28 -13.83 5.32
CA VAL A 133 11.37 -14.06 3.87
C VAL A 133 12.82 -14.35 3.46
N GLU A 134 13.79 -13.59 3.97
CA GLU A 134 15.21 -13.85 3.72
C GLU A 134 15.68 -15.21 4.26
N GLU A 135 15.24 -15.59 5.45
CA GLU A 135 15.52 -16.90 6.03
C GLU A 135 14.95 -18.03 5.17
N LEU A 136 13.70 -17.88 4.70
CA LEU A 136 13.08 -18.84 3.78
C LEU A 136 13.84 -18.95 2.46
N ALA A 137 14.30 -17.85 1.88
CA ALA A 137 15.08 -17.86 0.65
C ALA A 137 16.39 -18.66 0.81
N LYS A 138 17.08 -18.50 1.95
CA LYS A 138 18.27 -19.31 2.28
C LYS A 138 17.93 -20.80 2.33
N GLN A 139 16.81 -21.18 2.96
CA GLN A 139 16.37 -22.57 3.00
C GLN A 139 16.05 -23.13 1.61
N VAL A 140 15.40 -22.35 0.76
CA VAL A 140 15.11 -22.72 -0.64
C VAL A 140 16.40 -22.94 -1.44
N SER A 141 17.42 -22.12 -1.24
CA SER A 141 18.72 -22.32 -1.91
C SER A 141 19.46 -23.57 -1.45
N ALA A 142 19.23 -24.02 -0.22
CA ALA A 142 19.93 -25.16 0.37
C ALA A 142 19.19 -26.50 0.22
N SER A 143 17.88 -26.47 -0.05
CA SER A 143 17.00 -27.65 0.00
C SER A 143 16.07 -27.72 -1.20
N ARG A 144 15.87 -28.93 -1.73
CA ARG A 144 14.94 -29.20 -2.84
C ARG A 144 13.46 -29.12 -2.43
N LEU A 145 13.18 -29.16 -1.13
CA LEU A 145 11.84 -29.08 -0.56
C LEU A 145 11.90 -28.30 0.75
N VAL A 146 11.04 -27.29 0.89
CA VAL A 146 10.93 -26.48 2.10
C VAL A 146 9.49 -26.52 2.58
N GLY A 147 9.29 -26.89 3.85
CA GLY A 147 7.97 -26.89 4.49
C GLY A 147 7.79 -25.64 5.35
N VAL A 148 6.68 -24.92 5.17
CA VAL A 148 6.27 -23.80 6.02
C VAL A 148 5.10 -24.23 6.91
N ILE A 149 5.35 -24.40 8.20
CA ILE A 149 4.39 -24.96 9.16
C ILE A 149 4.09 -23.96 10.26
N GLY A 150 2.83 -23.88 10.69
CA GLY A 150 2.39 -23.00 11.76
C GLY A 150 0.86 -22.94 11.88
N PRO A 151 0.34 -22.32 12.95
CA PRO A 151 -1.10 -22.23 13.22
C PRO A 151 -1.91 -21.70 12.04
N SER A 152 -3.20 -22.06 11.95
CA SER A 152 -4.10 -21.47 10.95
C SER A 152 -4.16 -19.95 11.14
N GLY A 153 -4.23 -19.19 10.04
CA GLY A 153 -4.24 -17.72 10.09
C GLY A 153 -2.89 -17.05 10.42
N SER A 154 -1.80 -17.79 10.67
CA SER A 154 -0.50 -17.18 10.98
C SER A 154 0.22 -16.49 9.80
N GLY A 155 -0.45 -16.36 8.64
CA GLY A 155 0.10 -15.70 7.45
C GLY A 155 1.07 -16.53 6.61
N LYS A 156 1.08 -17.87 6.72
CA LYS A 156 2.00 -18.75 5.97
C LYS A 156 1.90 -18.55 4.46
N SER A 157 0.68 -18.60 3.92
CA SER A 157 0.44 -18.41 2.51
C SER A 157 0.84 -17.00 2.09
N SER A 158 0.51 -15.97 2.87
CA SER A 158 0.91 -14.57 2.61
C SER A 158 2.43 -14.41 2.53
N VAL A 159 3.19 -14.98 3.48
CA VAL A 159 4.66 -14.92 3.48
C VAL A 159 5.24 -15.60 2.24
N VAL A 160 4.66 -16.70 1.79
CA VAL A 160 5.13 -17.40 0.59
C VAL A 160 4.73 -16.65 -0.68
N LEU A 161 3.46 -16.28 -0.83
CA LEU A 161 2.88 -15.76 -2.07
C LEU A 161 3.19 -14.28 -2.31
N ALA A 162 3.15 -13.44 -1.28
CA ALA A 162 3.39 -12.00 -1.39
C ALA A 162 4.81 -11.60 -0.93
N GLY A 163 5.41 -12.40 -0.05
CA GLY A 163 6.77 -12.15 0.44
C GLY A 163 7.84 -12.80 -0.43
N LEU A 164 7.89 -14.13 -0.44
CA LEU A 164 8.98 -14.90 -1.01
C LEU A 164 8.93 -15.00 -2.54
N LEU A 165 7.81 -15.46 -3.11
CA LEU A 165 7.67 -15.72 -4.54
C LEU A 165 8.00 -14.51 -5.42
N PRO A 166 7.45 -13.30 -5.17
CA PRO A 166 7.69 -12.15 -6.03
C PRO A 166 9.18 -11.76 -6.05
N LEU A 167 9.86 -11.89 -4.91
CA LEU A 167 11.27 -11.57 -4.78
C LEU A 167 12.19 -12.62 -5.42
N LEU A 168 11.79 -13.89 -5.44
CA LEU A 168 12.47 -14.95 -6.20
C LEU A 168 12.25 -14.76 -7.71
N GLN A 169 11.04 -14.47 -8.16
CA GLN A 169 10.75 -14.21 -9.57
C GLN A 169 11.51 -12.98 -10.10
N ALA A 170 11.75 -11.99 -9.25
CA ALA A 170 12.57 -10.83 -9.59
C ALA A 170 14.09 -11.09 -9.48
N GLY A 171 14.53 -12.27 -9.03
CA GLY A 171 15.95 -12.58 -8.83
C GLY A 171 16.63 -11.80 -7.69
N THR A 172 15.86 -11.10 -6.86
CA THR A 172 16.38 -10.15 -5.85
C THR A 172 16.96 -10.83 -4.62
N LEU A 173 16.33 -11.93 -4.16
CA LEU A 173 16.81 -12.67 -2.98
C LEU A 173 17.85 -13.74 -3.34
N LEU A 174 17.70 -14.35 -4.51
CA LEU A 174 18.59 -15.41 -5.00
C LEU A 174 18.98 -15.11 -6.45
N PRO A 175 20.26 -14.85 -6.74
CA PRO A 175 20.73 -14.64 -8.10
C PRO A 175 20.39 -15.83 -9.01
N GLY A 176 19.82 -15.56 -10.18
CA GLY A 176 19.41 -16.57 -11.16
C GLY A 176 18.04 -17.20 -10.89
N SER A 177 17.36 -16.87 -9.78
CA SER A 177 16.00 -17.38 -9.51
C SER A 177 14.93 -16.79 -10.43
N ASP A 178 15.22 -15.67 -11.09
CA ASP A 178 14.40 -15.09 -12.17
C ASP A 178 14.26 -16.03 -13.38
N THR A 179 15.20 -16.96 -13.57
CA THR A 179 15.19 -17.95 -14.67
C THR A 179 14.54 -19.28 -14.30
N TRP A 180 14.01 -19.42 -13.08
CA TRP A 180 13.37 -20.67 -12.64
C TRP A 180 11.99 -20.87 -13.29
N HIS A 181 11.54 -22.12 -13.31
CA HIS A 181 10.17 -22.44 -13.70
C HIS A 181 9.23 -22.29 -12.51
N TYR A 182 8.32 -21.31 -12.58
CA TYR A 182 7.30 -21.06 -11.57
C TYR A 182 5.96 -21.64 -12.00
N PHE A 183 5.45 -22.61 -11.25
CA PHE A 183 4.14 -23.21 -11.50
C PHE A 183 3.07 -22.60 -10.57
N PRO A 184 1.80 -22.54 -11.02
CA PRO A 184 0.67 -22.15 -10.17
C PRO A 184 0.59 -22.99 -8.88
N SER A 185 0.11 -22.40 -7.80
CA SER A 185 -0.09 -23.12 -6.54
C SER A 185 -1.09 -24.27 -6.72
N ILE A 186 -0.75 -25.44 -6.19
CA ILE A 186 -1.67 -26.59 -6.16
C ILE A 186 -2.10 -26.92 -4.75
N VAL A 187 -3.35 -27.37 -4.63
CA VAL A 187 -3.85 -28.04 -3.44
C VAL A 187 -3.75 -29.56 -3.70
N PRO A 188 -2.90 -30.30 -2.97
CA PRO A 188 -2.72 -31.73 -3.20
C PRO A 188 -4.02 -32.53 -3.19
N GLY A 189 -4.93 -32.20 -2.25
CA GLY A 189 -6.26 -32.82 -2.17
C GLY A 189 -6.20 -34.35 -2.00
N SER A 190 -7.24 -35.05 -2.47
CA SER A 190 -7.33 -36.52 -2.42
C SER A 190 -6.54 -37.23 -3.53
N ALA A 191 -6.06 -36.49 -4.53
CA ALA A 191 -5.37 -37.02 -5.70
C ALA A 191 -4.13 -36.16 -6.06
N PRO A 192 -3.08 -36.18 -5.22
CA PRO A 192 -1.93 -35.26 -5.33
C PRO A 192 -1.19 -35.37 -6.67
N LEU A 193 -0.94 -36.61 -7.14
CA LEU A 193 -0.25 -36.83 -8.41
C LEU A 193 -1.09 -36.38 -9.61
N ALA A 194 -2.40 -36.56 -9.55
CA ALA A 194 -3.31 -36.11 -10.61
C ALA A 194 -3.36 -34.57 -10.69
N ASN A 195 -3.41 -33.90 -9.54
CA ASN A 195 -3.39 -32.44 -9.47
C ASN A 195 -2.03 -31.86 -9.91
N LEU A 196 -0.93 -32.56 -9.61
CA LEU A 196 0.40 -32.21 -10.10
C LEU A 196 0.54 -32.43 -11.62
N ALA A 197 0.05 -33.55 -12.16
CA ALA A 197 0.08 -33.84 -13.60
C ALA A 197 -0.61 -32.75 -14.43
N ARG A 198 -1.70 -32.17 -13.91
CA ARG A 198 -2.41 -31.04 -14.56
C ARG A 198 -1.57 -29.78 -14.75
N LEU A 199 -0.48 -29.59 -13.99
CA LEU A 199 0.41 -28.45 -14.17
C LEU A 199 1.43 -28.64 -15.30
N ILE A 200 1.67 -29.90 -15.68
CA ILE A 200 2.76 -30.30 -16.57
C ILE A 200 2.22 -30.62 -17.96
N VAL A 201 0.98 -31.11 -18.02
CA VAL A 201 0.27 -31.50 -19.23
C VAL A 201 -0.33 -30.29 -19.94
N THR A 202 -0.09 -30.19 -21.24
CA THR A 202 -0.67 -29.11 -22.06
C THR A 202 -2.18 -29.34 -22.28
N PRO A 203 -3.00 -28.28 -22.45
CA PRO A 203 -4.45 -28.41 -22.59
C PRO A 203 -4.93 -29.26 -23.79
N ASP A 204 -4.04 -29.54 -24.75
CA ASP A 204 -4.32 -30.24 -26.01
C ASP A 204 -4.03 -31.75 -25.96
N GLU A 205 -3.53 -32.26 -24.83
CA GLU A 205 -3.22 -33.69 -24.65
C GLU A 205 -4.45 -34.53 -24.28
N ASP A 206 -4.58 -35.71 -24.88
CA ASP A 206 -5.68 -36.65 -24.62
C ASP A 206 -5.58 -37.29 -23.22
N LEU A 207 -6.71 -37.79 -22.72
CA LEU A 207 -6.87 -38.45 -21.41
C LEU A 207 -5.86 -39.58 -21.19
N HIS A 208 -5.50 -40.33 -22.22
CA HIS A 208 -4.51 -41.41 -22.13
C HIS A 208 -3.12 -40.88 -21.79
N ALA A 209 -2.69 -39.78 -22.43
CA ALA A 209 -1.40 -39.15 -22.13
C ALA A 209 -1.38 -38.64 -20.68
N TRP A 210 -2.47 -38.04 -20.21
CA TRP A 210 -2.60 -37.61 -18.81
C TRP A 210 -2.50 -38.77 -17.80
N LEU A 211 -3.09 -39.93 -18.10
CA LEU A 211 -2.96 -41.14 -17.27
C LEU A 211 -1.53 -41.68 -17.26
N ASP A 212 -0.85 -41.67 -18.41
CA ASP A 212 0.55 -42.07 -18.52
C ASP A 212 1.46 -41.17 -17.69
N HIS A 213 1.20 -39.85 -17.66
CA HIS A 213 1.91 -38.92 -16.78
C HIS A 213 1.73 -39.24 -15.29
N ILE A 214 0.51 -39.60 -14.86
CA ILE A 214 0.26 -39.99 -13.46
C ILE A 214 1.03 -41.26 -13.10
N GLU A 215 1.04 -42.25 -13.98
CA GLU A 215 1.74 -43.51 -13.73
C GLU A 215 3.26 -43.31 -13.76
N ALA A 216 3.76 -42.50 -14.68
CA ALA A 216 5.17 -42.14 -14.73
C ALA A 216 5.63 -41.39 -13.46
N LEU A 217 4.83 -40.45 -12.96
CA LEU A 217 5.09 -39.75 -11.69
C LEU A 217 5.09 -40.70 -10.48
N ARG A 218 4.31 -41.78 -10.53
CA ARG A 218 4.27 -42.81 -9.48
C ARG A 218 5.51 -43.70 -9.51
N GLN A 219 6.01 -44.02 -10.69
CA GLN A 219 7.12 -44.94 -10.90
C GLN A 219 8.49 -44.27 -10.80
N ASP A 220 8.61 -43.01 -11.19
CA ASP A 220 9.87 -42.26 -11.21
C ASP A 220 9.72 -40.86 -10.59
N ALA A 221 10.38 -40.67 -9.45
CA ALA A 221 10.44 -39.38 -8.76
C ALA A 221 11.20 -38.29 -9.54
N GLN A 222 12.03 -38.66 -10.52
CA GLN A 222 12.78 -37.72 -11.36
C GLN A 222 12.02 -37.27 -12.60
N TYR A 223 10.89 -37.92 -12.92
CA TYR A 223 10.09 -37.66 -14.12
C TYR A 223 9.70 -36.18 -14.29
N LEU A 224 9.39 -35.51 -13.17
CA LEU A 224 9.13 -34.06 -13.15
C LEU A 224 10.29 -33.26 -13.73
N THR A 225 11.52 -33.57 -13.31
CA THR A 225 12.72 -32.86 -13.76
C THR A 225 12.88 -33.01 -15.27
N THR A 226 12.66 -34.21 -15.81
CA THR A 226 12.76 -34.49 -17.25
C THR A 226 11.74 -33.70 -18.08
N MET A 227 10.55 -33.46 -17.54
CA MET A 227 9.50 -32.69 -18.21
C MET A 227 9.77 -31.19 -18.18
N VAL A 228 10.34 -30.67 -17.09
CA VAL A 228 10.57 -29.23 -16.90
C VAL A 228 11.84 -28.76 -17.62
N THR A 229 12.82 -29.64 -17.85
CA THR A 229 14.10 -29.30 -18.49
C THR A 229 14.08 -29.42 -20.03
N ARG A 230 12.89 -29.57 -20.63
CA ARG A 230 12.68 -29.79 -22.07
C ARG A 230 12.46 -28.51 -22.86
#